data_AF-A0AAE3RA62-F1
#
_entry.id   AF-A0AAE3RA62-F1
#
_cell.length_a   1.000
_cell.length_b   1.000
_cell.length_c   1.000
_cell.angle_alpha   90.00
_cell.angle_beta   90.00
_cell.angle_gamma   90.00
#
_symmetry.space_group_name_H-M   'P 1'
#
loop_
_entity.id
_entity.type
_entity.pdbx_description
1 polymer ?
#
loop_
_entity_poly.entity_id
_entity_poly.type
_entity_poly.pdbx_seq_one_letter_code
_entity_poly.pdbx_strand_id
1 'polypeptide(L)'
;MLDLTINSESVATIGQSFDRIARELIHRWHLRVNDDLYSFTEIEFYFFKTSIHEDYATHEHEYEGYQWRGHAQGLDMTFEATEDSDGGILIRGLRKDNVGTSASEKYTNGPRRVVTLLFKSLGLVYLVSKQFGLQPKPQQTAEVIHKVKRHGLSAGQKNDYLDALYRYCIEIDLWDIPKNNKSKITTEMLPLE
;
A
#
# COMPACT_ATOMS: atom_id res chain seq x y z
N MET A 1 7.22 -14.16 -9.04
CA MET A 1 6.11 -13.86 -8.11
C MET A 1 6.63 -12.82 -7.12
N LEU A 2 5.80 -11.87 -6.68
CA LEU A 2 6.19 -10.93 -5.63
C LEU A 2 6.43 -11.73 -4.33
N ASP A 3 7.48 -11.43 -3.58
CA ASP A 3 7.77 -12.07 -2.29
C ASP A 3 7.31 -11.17 -1.14
N LEU A 4 6.22 -11.56 -0.48
CA LEU A 4 5.62 -10.86 0.66
C LEU A 4 6.08 -11.38 2.03
N THR A 5 7.09 -12.26 2.08
CA THR A 5 7.56 -12.86 3.34
C THR A 5 8.15 -11.81 4.28
N ILE A 6 7.78 -11.84 5.57
CA ILE A 6 8.32 -10.96 6.60
C ILE A 6 9.36 -11.71 7.44
N ASN A 7 10.62 -11.24 7.44
CA ASN A 7 11.56 -11.65 8.49
C ASN A 7 11.11 -10.99 9.79
N SER A 8 10.58 -11.80 10.71
CA SER A 8 10.03 -11.37 12.00
C SER A 8 10.95 -11.66 13.19
N GLU A 9 12.26 -11.85 12.98
CA GLU A 9 13.24 -12.09 14.07
C GLU A 9 13.40 -10.89 15.01
N SER A 10 13.14 -9.66 14.52
CA SER A 10 13.23 -8.42 15.30
C SER A 10 12.42 -7.30 14.64
N VAL A 11 12.14 -6.22 15.37
CA VAL A 11 11.54 -5.00 14.79
C VAL A 11 12.36 -4.44 13.61
N ALA A 12 13.69 -4.56 13.68
CA ALA A 12 14.58 -4.08 12.62
C ALA A 12 14.44 -4.91 11.33
N THR A 13 14.38 -6.24 11.44
CA THR A 13 14.23 -7.13 10.27
C THR A 13 12.83 -7.06 9.66
N ILE A 14 11.81 -6.76 10.48
CA ILE A 14 10.45 -6.44 10.01
C ILE A 14 10.48 -5.16 9.16
N GLY A 15 11.10 -4.09 9.68
CA GLY A 15 11.25 -2.84 8.93
C GLY A 15 12.01 -3.00 7.61
N GLN A 16 13.06 -3.81 7.60
CA GLN A 16 13.80 -4.16 6.37
C GLN A 16 12.94 -4.94 5.37
N SER A 17 12.07 -5.83 5.86
CA SER A 17 11.12 -6.56 5.02
C SER A 17 10.11 -5.62 4.37
N PHE A 18 9.58 -4.65 5.12
CA PHE A 18 8.69 -3.62 4.56
C PHE A 18 9.39 -2.78 3.50
N ASP A 19 10.63 -2.34 3.76
CA ASP A 19 11.44 -1.58 2.83
C ASP A 19 11.69 -2.34 1.51
N ARG A 20 12.01 -3.64 1.61
CA ARG A 20 12.19 -4.53 0.46
C ARG A 20 10.89 -4.66 -0.34
N ILE A 21 9.79 -4.99 0.33
CA ILE A 21 8.49 -5.21 -0.34
C ILE A 21 8.01 -3.91 -0.99
N ALA A 22 8.18 -2.76 -0.33
CA ALA A 22 7.81 -1.46 -0.89
C ALA A 22 8.59 -1.15 -2.18
N ARG A 23 9.91 -1.39 -2.22
CA ARG A 23 10.71 -1.23 -3.44
C ARG A 23 10.23 -2.14 -4.56
N GLU A 24 10.05 -3.42 -4.26
CA GLU A 24 9.54 -4.37 -5.26
C GLU A 24 8.20 -3.90 -5.81
N LEU A 25 7.22 -3.67 -4.94
CA LEU A 25 5.86 -3.34 -5.35
C LEU A 25 5.78 -2.03 -6.13
N ILE A 26 6.38 -0.95 -5.61
CA ILE A 26 6.31 0.39 -6.22
C ILE A 26 7.08 0.41 -7.56
N HIS A 27 8.28 -0.16 -7.61
CA HIS A 27 9.13 -0.02 -8.80
C HIS A 27 8.90 -1.08 -9.87
N ARG A 28 8.39 -2.27 -9.51
CA ARG A 28 8.38 -3.44 -10.42
C ARG A 28 7.01 -4.04 -10.68
N TRP A 29 5.96 -3.59 -10.00
CA TRP A 29 4.61 -4.13 -10.21
C TRP A 29 3.59 -3.06 -10.59
N HIS A 30 2.66 -3.45 -11.45
CA HIS A 30 1.40 -2.76 -11.68
C HIS A 30 0.26 -3.56 -11.04
N LEU A 31 -0.77 -2.86 -10.60
CA LEU A 31 -2.08 -3.44 -10.44
C LEU A 31 -2.81 -3.33 -11.79
N ARG A 32 -3.27 -4.45 -12.32
CA ARG A 32 -4.04 -4.53 -13.57
C ARG A 32 -5.52 -4.67 -13.24
N VAL A 33 -6.35 -3.85 -13.89
CA VAL A 33 -7.81 -4.00 -13.91
C VAL A 33 -8.28 -3.95 -15.36
N ASN A 34 -8.65 -5.09 -15.93
CA ASN A 34 -8.90 -5.24 -17.37
C ASN A 34 -7.71 -4.70 -18.19
N ASP A 35 -7.93 -3.65 -18.98
CA ASP A 35 -6.91 -3.00 -19.81
C ASP A 35 -6.17 -1.86 -19.09
N ASP A 36 -6.63 -1.46 -17.91
CA ASP A 36 -6.01 -0.40 -17.13
C ASP A 36 -4.84 -0.93 -16.30
N LEU A 37 -3.73 -0.20 -16.35
CA LEU A 37 -2.54 -0.45 -15.54
C LEU A 37 -2.34 0.69 -14.55
N TYR A 38 -2.07 0.33 -13.30
CA TYR A 38 -1.85 1.28 -12.22
C TYR A 38 -0.51 1.04 -11.52
N SER A 39 0.32 2.08 -11.42
CA SER A 39 1.47 2.09 -10.52
C SER A 39 1.03 2.44 -9.09
N PHE A 40 1.64 1.79 -8.11
CA PHE A 40 1.47 2.13 -6.70
C PHE A 40 2.17 3.45 -6.39
N THR A 41 1.47 4.37 -5.73
CA THR A 41 2.04 5.65 -5.29
C THR A 41 2.04 5.82 -3.79
N GLU A 42 1.19 5.08 -3.08
CA GLU A 42 1.09 5.13 -1.62
C GLU A 42 0.60 3.77 -1.09
N ILE A 43 1.35 3.20 -0.15
CA ILE A 43 1.01 1.96 0.57
C ILE A 43 1.32 2.10 2.06
N GLU A 44 0.61 1.36 2.91
CA GLU A 44 0.85 1.26 4.36
C GLU A 44 1.00 -0.20 4.78
N PHE A 45 1.96 -0.47 5.65
CA PHE A 45 2.14 -1.77 6.27
C PHE A 45 1.46 -1.83 7.64
N TYR A 46 0.76 -2.94 7.88
CA TYR A 46 0.19 -3.32 9.16
C TYR A 46 0.64 -4.76 9.42
N PHE A 47 1.30 -4.99 10.56
CA PHE A 47 1.79 -6.32 10.89
C PHE A 47 1.82 -6.47 12.40
N PHE A 48 1.21 -7.51 12.92
CA PHE A 48 1.26 -7.88 14.31
C PHE A 48 2.14 -9.13 14.46
N LYS A 49 3.00 -9.16 15.46
CA LYS A 49 3.75 -10.34 15.91
C LYS A 49 3.86 -10.33 17.43
N THR A 50 3.33 -11.35 18.09
CA THR A 50 3.39 -11.48 19.54
C THR A 50 4.83 -11.38 20.06
N SER A 51 5.04 -10.63 21.15
CA SER A 51 6.35 -10.41 21.80
C SER A 51 7.43 -9.68 20.99
N ILE A 52 7.23 -9.41 19.69
CA ILE A 52 8.25 -8.78 18.83
C ILE A 52 7.74 -7.47 18.24
N HIS A 53 6.52 -7.45 17.70
CA HIS A 53 5.95 -6.33 16.98
C HIS A 53 4.43 -6.26 17.20
N GLU A 54 4.02 -5.87 18.41
CA GLU A 54 2.61 -5.81 18.81
C GLU A 54 1.94 -4.52 18.34
N ASP A 55 1.85 -4.35 17.02
CA ASP A 55 1.20 -3.22 16.40
C ASP A 55 -0.32 -3.42 16.36
N TYR A 56 -0.98 -2.98 17.44
CA TYR A 56 -2.42 -3.08 17.64
C TYR A 56 -3.26 -2.23 16.65
N ALA A 57 -2.63 -1.48 15.74
CA ALA A 57 -3.33 -0.89 14.59
C ALA A 57 -3.63 -1.92 13.49
N THR A 58 -3.05 -3.13 13.58
CA THR A 58 -3.29 -4.23 12.66
C THR A 58 -4.65 -4.88 12.94
N HIS A 59 -5.46 -5.02 11.91
CA HIS A 59 -6.78 -5.65 12.02
C HIS A 59 -6.64 -7.16 11.80
N GLU A 60 -6.76 -7.93 12.88
CA GLU A 60 -6.71 -9.40 12.89
C GLU A 60 -7.65 -10.04 11.84
N HIS A 61 -7.19 -11.14 11.26
CA HIS A 61 -7.84 -11.94 10.26
C HIS A 61 -7.23 -13.34 10.09
N GLU A 62 -7.93 -14.21 9.37
CA GLU A 62 -7.52 -15.61 9.12
C GLU A 62 -7.16 -15.87 7.64
N TYR A 63 -6.85 -14.84 6.87
CA TYR A 63 -6.50 -15.01 5.44
C TYR A 63 -5.13 -15.65 5.28
N GLU A 64 -5.00 -16.49 4.24
CA GLU A 64 -3.69 -16.92 3.77
C GLU A 64 -2.92 -15.73 3.18
N GLY A 65 -1.60 -15.87 3.05
CA GLY A 65 -0.79 -14.86 2.38
C GLY A 65 -1.17 -14.71 0.90
N TYR A 66 -0.87 -13.54 0.33
CA TYR A 66 -1.07 -13.24 -1.10
C TYR A 66 -2.54 -13.13 -1.54
N GLN A 67 -3.48 -12.94 -0.61
CA GLN A 67 -4.89 -12.77 -0.91
C GLN A 67 -5.28 -11.28 -0.93
N TRP A 68 -6.36 -10.98 -1.65
CA TRP A 68 -6.99 -9.67 -1.63
C TRP A 68 -7.99 -9.60 -0.47
N ARG A 69 -7.77 -8.69 0.48
CA ARG A 69 -8.69 -8.49 1.62
C ARG A 69 -9.32 -7.10 1.53
N GLY A 70 -10.62 -7.07 1.23
CA GLY A 70 -11.42 -5.85 1.31
C GLY A 70 -11.97 -5.65 2.72
N HIS A 71 -11.89 -4.42 3.24
CA HIS A 71 -12.43 -4.06 4.55
C HIS A 71 -12.92 -2.60 4.53
N ALA A 72 -13.49 -2.13 5.64
CA ALA A 72 -14.14 -0.81 5.70
C ALA A 72 -13.20 0.37 5.36
N GLN A 73 -11.88 0.21 5.50
CA GLN A 73 -10.92 1.27 5.20
C GLN A 73 -10.33 1.17 3.79
N GLY A 74 -10.32 0.00 3.15
CA GLY A 74 -9.70 -0.16 1.84
C GLY A 74 -9.54 -1.60 1.38
N LEU A 75 -8.46 -1.81 0.64
CA LEU A 75 -8.06 -3.09 0.06
C LEU A 75 -6.60 -3.38 0.43
N ASP A 76 -6.39 -4.56 1.00
CA ASP A 76 -5.08 -5.05 1.41
C ASP A 76 -4.60 -6.19 0.51
N MET A 77 -3.28 -6.34 0.43
CA MET A 77 -2.64 -7.63 0.15
C MET A 77 -2.21 -8.26 1.47
N THR A 78 -2.66 -9.48 1.75
CA THR A 78 -2.46 -10.12 3.05
C THR A 78 -1.06 -10.72 3.19
N PHE A 79 -0.51 -10.60 4.40
CA PHE A 79 0.50 -11.52 4.89
C PHE A 79 -0.19 -12.81 5.35
N GLU A 80 0.58 -13.90 5.47
CA GLU A 80 0.04 -15.15 5.99
C GLU A 80 -0.27 -14.99 7.48
N ALA A 81 -1.54 -15.21 7.84
CA ALA A 81 -1.97 -15.25 9.22
C ALA A 81 -1.51 -16.56 9.89
N THR A 82 -0.99 -16.44 11.10
CA THR A 82 -0.62 -17.54 11.99
C THR A 82 -1.22 -17.29 13.37
N GLU A 83 -1.06 -18.24 14.30
CA GLU A 83 -1.49 -18.05 15.69
C GLU A 83 -0.80 -16.86 16.39
N ASP A 84 0.37 -16.44 15.90
CA ASP A 84 1.24 -15.45 16.54
C ASP A 84 1.55 -14.22 15.67
N SER A 85 1.08 -14.19 14.42
CA SER A 85 1.23 -13.03 13.54
C SER A 85 0.13 -12.89 12.51
N ASP A 86 -0.15 -11.65 12.14
CA ASP A 86 -1.09 -11.35 11.07
C ASP A 86 -0.83 -9.95 10.48
N GLY A 87 -1.40 -9.65 9.31
CA GLY A 87 -1.43 -8.31 8.77
C GLY A 87 -1.46 -8.24 7.24
N GLY A 88 -1.12 -7.07 6.71
CA GLY A 88 -1.09 -6.85 5.27
C GLY A 88 -0.62 -5.47 4.85
N ILE A 89 -0.77 -5.22 3.56
CA ILE A 89 -0.35 -4.00 2.87
C ILE A 89 -1.58 -3.29 2.34
N LEU A 90 -1.97 -2.19 2.99
CA LEU A 90 -3.08 -1.36 2.57
C LEU A 90 -2.68 -0.52 1.35
N ILE A 91 -3.46 -0.62 0.29
CA ILE A 91 -3.27 0.20 -0.92
C ILE A 91 -4.00 1.53 -0.74
N ARG A 92 -3.26 2.63 -0.81
CA ARG A 92 -3.79 3.98 -0.56
C ARG A 92 -3.72 4.90 -1.75
N GLY A 93 -2.78 4.67 -2.66
CA GLY A 93 -2.51 5.55 -3.78
C GLY A 93 -2.18 4.76 -5.03
N LEU A 94 -2.85 5.12 -6.12
CA LEU A 94 -2.61 4.58 -7.45
C LEU A 94 -2.44 5.69 -8.48
N ARG A 95 -1.59 5.44 -9.47
CA ARG A 95 -1.42 6.28 -10.67
C ARG A 95 -1.74 5.47 -11.91
N LYS A 96 -2.70 5.92 -12.73
CA LYS A 96 -3.06 5.27 -14.00
C LYS A 96 -1.99 5.51 -15.06
N ASP A 97 -1.43 4.47 -15.67
CA ASP A 97 -0.29 4.59 -16.59
C ASP A 97 -0.67 4.49 -18.09
N ASN A 98 -1.97 4.54 -18.42
CA ASN A 98 -2.42 4.51 -19.82
C ASN A 98 -2.02 5.78 -20.60
N VAL A 99 -1.70 5.59 -21.89
CA VAL A 99 -1.37 6.65 -22.85
C VAL A 99 -2.49 7.70 -22.91
N GLY A 100 -2.14 8.99 -22.82
CA GLY A 100 -3.06 10.12 -23.01
C GLY A 100 -3.74 10.65 -21.74
N THR A 101 -3.48 10.09 -20.56
CA THR A 101 -4.04 10.58 -19.29
C THR A 101 -3.37 11.88 -18.84
N SER A 102 -4.14 12.93 -18.55
CA SER A 102 -3.60 14.20 -18.02
C SER A 102 -3.01 14.00 -16.61
N ALA A 103 -2.05 14.83 -16.20
CA ALA A 103 -1.35 14.67 -14.92
C ALA A 103 -2.29 14.74 -13.69
N SER A 104 -3.35 15.54 -13.75
CA SER A 104 -4.34 15.69 -12.66
C SER A 104 -5.38 14.57 -12.61
N GLU A 105 -5.64 13.88 -13.73
CA GLU A 105 -6.54 12.71 -13.79
C GLU A 105 -5.81 11.39 -13.49
N LYS A 106 -4.48 11.46 -13.37
CA LYS A 106 -3.63 10.30 -13.25
C LYS A 106 -3.66 9.67 -11.85
N TYR A 107 -3.83 10.46 -10.79
CA TYR A 107 -3.65 10.01 -9.41
C TYR A 107 -4.98 9.80 -8.68
N THR A 108 -5.07 8.71 -7.94
CA THR A 108 -6.15 8.44 -6.99
C THR A 108 -5.53 8.21 -5.62
N ASN A 109 -5.78 9.14 -4.70
CA ASN A 109 -5.23 9.11 -3.34
C ASN A 109 -6.35 8.88 -2.31
N GLY A 110 -6.08 8.01 -1.33
CA GLY A 110 -7.00 7.58 -0.29
C GLY A 110 -7.52 6.15 -0.54
N PRO A 111 -7.47 5.25 0.46
CA PRO A 111 -7.74 3.82 0.26
C PRO A 111 -9.17 3.52 -0.20
N ARG A 112 -10.18 4.21 0.35
CA ARG A 112 -11.57 4.10 -0.13
C ARG A 112 -11.74 4.61 -1.57
N ARG A 113 -11.01 5.66 -1.96
CA ARG A 113 -11.03 6.17 -3.34
C ARG A 113 -10.38 5.18 -4.30
N VAL A 114 -9.32 4.49 -3.88
CA VAL A 114 -8.70 3.38 -4.61
C VAL A 114 -9.71 2.26 -4.84
N VAL A 115 -10.41 1.79 -3.81
CA VAL A 115 -11.46 0.76 -3.99
C VAL A 115 -12.51 1.19 -5.01
N THR A 116 -13.05 2.41 -4.88
CA THR A 116 -14.02 2.95 -5.84
C THR A 116 -13.47 3.00 -7.26
N LEU A 117 -12.22 3.41 -7.44
CA LEU A 117 -11.54 3.40 -8.75
C LEU A 117 -11.50 1.98 -9.32
N LEU A 118 -11.02 1.00 -8.55
CA LEU A 118 -10.85 -0.37 -9.04
C LEU A 118 -12.19 -0.99 -9.46
N PHE A 119 -13.24 -0.82 -8.66
CA PHE A 119 -14.58 -1.29 -9.02
C PHE A 119 -15.16 -0.56 -10.24
N LYS A 120 -14.93 0.75 -10.38
CA LYS A 120 -15.31 1.49 -11.58
C LYS A 120 -14.60 0.95 -12.82
N SER A 121 -13.31 0.62 -12.71
CA SER A 121 -12.49 0.08 -13.80
C SER A 121 -12.84 -1.34 -14.21
N LEU A 122 -13.52 -2.11 -13.33
CA LEU A 122 -14.13 -3.37 -13.75
C LEU A 122 -15.17 -3.15 -14.85
N GLY A 123 -15.82 -1.98 -14.91
CA GLY A 123 -16.75 -1.62 -15.98
C GLY A 123 -18.14 -2.23 -15.78
N LEU A 124 -18.74 -2.70 -16.87
CA LEU A 124 -20.14 -3.12 -16.90
C LEU A 124 -20.38 -4.39 -16.06
N VAL A 125 -21.49 -4.41 -15.31
CA VAL A 125 -21.87 -5.50 -14.38
C VAL A 125 -22.20 -6.84 -15.06
N TYR A 126 -22.51 -6.81 -16.36
CA TYR A 126 -22.82 -8.00 -17.15
C TYR A 126 -21.63 -8.56 -17.93
N LEU A 127 -20.48 -7.87 -17.90
CA LEU A 127 -19.24 -8.41 -18.47
C LEU A 127 -18.58 -9.29 -17.42
N VAL A 128 -18.62 -10.61 -17.62
CA VAL A 128 -18.18 -11.61 -16.64
C VAL A 128 -16.67 -11.90 -16.67
N SER A 129 -16.00 -11.68 -17.81
CA SER A 129 -14.55 -11.86 -17.92
C SER A 129 -13.84 -10.60 -17.44
N LYS A 130 -13.35 -10.61 -16.21
CA LYS A 130 -12.56 -9.53 -15.61
C LYS A 130 -11.12 -9.98 -15.39
N GLN A 131 -10.18 -9.06 -15.55
CA GLN A 131 -8.80 -9.26 -15.11
C GLN A 131 -8.54 -8.35 -13.91
N PHE A 132 -8.03 -8.94 -12.83
CA PHE A 132 -7.65 -8.21 -11.62
C PHE A 132 -6.46 -8.90 -10.98
N GLY A 133 -5.36 -8.18 -10.79
CA GLY A 133 -4.17 -8.76 -10.17
C GLY A 133 -2.89 -7.97 -10.40
N LEU A 134 -1.80 -8.46 -9.81
CA LEU A 134 -0.48 -7.89 -10.01
C LEU A 134 0.14 -8.35 -11.34
N GLN A 135 0.74 -7.41 -12.07
CA GLN A 135 1.48 -7.67 -13.30
C GLN A 135 2.87 -7.01 -13.20
N PRO A 136 3.97 -7.69 -13.58
CA PRO A 136 5.28 -7.04 -13.64
C PRO A 136 5.28 -5.84 -14.59
N LYS A 137 6.00 -4.79 -14.23
CA LYS A 137 6.28 -3.68 -15.14
C LYS A 137 7.27 -4.14 -16.22
N PRO A 138 7.11 -3.71 -17.48
CA PRO A 138 8.11 -3.97 -18.52
C PRO A 138 9.47 -3.34 -18.21
N GLN A 139 9.47 -2.22 -17.50
CA GLN A 139 10.67 -1.50 -17.07
C GLN A 139 10.52 -1.07 -15.61
N GLN A 140 11.56 -1.30 -14.82
CA GLN A 140 11.61 -0.81 -13.45
C GLN A 140 11.68 0.71 -13.44
N THR A 141 10.94 1.32 -12.51
CA THR A 141 10.97 2.77 -12.32
C THR A 141 12.00 3.18 -11.25
N ALA A 142 12.42 4.44 -11.27
CA ALA A 142 13.53 4.95 -10.44
C ALA A 142 13.08 6.08 -9.49
N GLU A 143 11.79 6.17 -9.17
CA GLU A 143 11.29 7.19 -8.25
C GLU A 143 11.86 6.99 -6.84
N VAL A 144 12.21 8.09 -6.18
CA VAL A 144 12.63 8.07 -4.78
C VAL A 144 11.42 7.78 -3.90
N ILE A 145 11.45 6.63 -3.22
CA ILE A 145 10.45 6.25 -2.23
C ILE A 145 10.75 6.99 -0.93
N HIS A 146 9.72 7.53 -0.31
CA HIS A 146 9.81 8.17 1.00
C HIS A 146 9.02 7.39 2.04
N LYS A 147 9.57 7.26 3.24
CA LYS A 147 8.94 6.70 4.44
C LYS A 147 8.33 7.82 5.27
N VAL A 148 7.08 7.67 5.67
CA VAL A 148 6.34 8.62 6.52
C VAL A 148 5.49 7.86 7.55
N LYS A 149 4.95 8.57 8.54
CA LYS A 149 3.98 8.00 9.49
C LYS A 149 2.69 7.57 8.79
N ARG A 150 2.07 6.51 9.30
CA ARG A 150 0.76 6.05 8.82
C ARG A 150 -0.33 7.08 9.09
N HIS A 151 -1.30 7.16 8.18
CA HIS A 151 -2.37 8.15 8.24
C HIS A 151 -3.58 7.64 9.02
N GLY A 152 -4.04 8.43 9.99
CA GLY A 152 -5.32 8.19 10.68
C GLY A 152 -5.21 7.30 11.92
N LEU A 153 -3.99 6.99 12.37
CA LEU A 153 -3.79 6.35 13.66
C LEU A 153 -3.97 7.39 14.78
N SER A 154 -4.66 6.99 15.85
CA SER A 154 -4.94 7.85 17.00
C SER A 154 -4.35 7.23 18.26
N ALA A 155 -3.94 8.09 19.21
CA ALA A 155 -3.33 7.69 20.48
C ALA A 155 -4.30 6.97 21.46
N GLY A 156 -5.50 6.61 21.02
CA GLY A 156 -6.52 5.96 21.87
C GLY A 156 -6.18 4.52 22.26
N GLN A 157 -5.19 3.90 21.61
CA GLN A 157 -4.70 2.57 21.95
C GLN A 157 -3.22 2.65 22.32
N LYS A 158 -2.81 1.88 23.33
CA LYS A 158 -1.40 1.70 23.70
C LYS A 158 -0.71 0.93 22.57
N ASN A 159 -0.22 1.67 21.58
CA ASN A 159 0.46 1.13 20.42
C ASN A 159 1.78 1.89 20.25
N ASP A 160 2.90 1.19 20.40
CA ASP A 160 4.24 1.79 20.31
C ASP A 160 4.62 2.15 18.85
N TYR A 161 3.79 1.76 17.88
CA TYR A 161 4.01 1.93 16.44
C TYR A 161 3.18 3.06 15.80
N LEU A 162 2.62 3.97 16.60
CA LEU A 162 1.89 5.14 16.08
C LEU A 162 2.79 6.07 15.26
N ASP A 163 4.03 6.25 15.69
CA ASP A 163 5.02 7.11 15.02
C ASP A 163 5.93 6.34 14.06
N ALA A 164 5.70 5.03 13.87
CA ALA A 164 6.50 4.21 12.98
C ALA A 164 6.32 4.63 11.50
N LEU A 165 7.43 4.65 10.76
CA LEU A 165 7.47 5.09 9.36
C LEU A 165 7.11 3.94 8.40
N TYR A 166 5.91 3.37 8.57
CA TYR A 166 5.39 2.22 7.82
C TYR A 166 4.48 2.60 6.65
N ARG A 167 4.53 3.86 6.21
CA ARG A 167 3.84 4.34 5.01
C ARG A 167 4.88 4.76 3.98
N TYR A 168 4.71 4.28 2.74
CA TYR A 168 5.65 4.45 1.65
C TYR A 168 4.99 5.21 0.52
N CYS A 169 5.63 6.29 0.05
CA CYS A 169 5.05 7.26 -0.86
C CYS A 169 6.03 7.64 -1.98
N ILE A 170 5.52 7.86 -3.19
CA ILE A 170 6.23 8.54 -4.29
C ILE A 170 5.39 9.68 -4.85
N GLU A 171 6.05 10.65 -5.48
CA GLU A 171 5.40 11.71 -6.28
C GLU A 171 4.33 12.53 -5.53
N ILE A 172 4.54 12.77 -4.23
CA ILE A 172 3.57 13.44 -3.33
C ILE A 172 3.10 14.79 -3.88
N ASP A 173 3.99 15.54 -4.54
CA ASP A 173 3.68 16.84 -5.14
C ASP A 173 2.62 16.75 -6.24
N LEU A 174 2.49 15.59 -6.89
CA LEU A 174 1.54 15.34 -7.97
C LEU A 174 0.18 14.81 -7.48
N TRP A 175 0.05 14.47 -6.20
CA TRP A 175 -1.18 13.89 -5.65
C TRP A 175 -2.37 14.86 -5.71
N ASP A 176 -3.57 14.34 -5.90
CA ASP A 176 -4.82 15.12 -5.85
C ASP A 176 -5.32 15.29 -4.41
N ILE A 177 -4.52 15.98 -3.59
CA ILE A 177 -4.87 16.31 -2.20
C ILE A 177 -4.56 17.78 -1.87
N PRO A 178 -5.26 18.38 -0.89
CA PRO A 178 -5.01 19.76 -0.47
C PRO A 178 -3.53 20.05 -0.13
N LYS A 179 -3.04 21.23 -0.52
CA LYS A 179 -1.62 21.63 -0.36
C LYS A 179 -1.14 21.52 1.09
N ASN A 180 -1.97 21.91 2.06
CA ASN A 180 -1.66 21.78 3.49
C ASN A 180 -1.46 20.32 3.93
N ASN A 181 -2.19 19.37 3.33
CA ASN A 181 -1.99 17.95 3.62
C ASN A 181 -0.67 17.44 3.01
N LYS A 182 -0.32 17.87 1.79
CA LYS A 182 0.99 17.57 1.19
C LYS A 182 2.12 18.06 2.09
N SER A 183 2.07 19.32 2.51
CA SER A 183 3.10 19.94 3.34
C SER A 183 3.34 19.18 4.65
N LYS A 184 2.28 18.72 5.33
CA LYS A 184 2.40 17.90 6.54
C LYS A 184 3.12 16.58 6.32
N ILE A 185 2.87 15.94 5.17
CA ILE A 185 3.53 14.67 4.83
C ILE A 185 5.01 14.93 4.51
N THR A 186 5.29 15.96 3.71
CA THR A 186 6.66 16.25 3.24
C THR A 186 7.60 16.72 4.36
N THR A 187 7.10 17.27 5.46
CA THR A 187 7.94 17.67 6.60
C THR A 187 8.45 16.50 7.43
N GLU A 188 7.83 15.34 7.32
CA GLU A 188 8.13 14.16 8.15
C GLU A 188 8.68 12.99 7.33
N MET A 189 8.96 13.23 6.05
CA MET A 189 9.38 12.17 5.12
C MET A 189 10.88 11.95 5.15
N LEU A 190 11.27 10.67 5.18
CA LEU A 190 12.66 10.26 5.02
C LEU A 190 12.81 9.49 3.70
N PRO A 191 13.85 9.74 2.90
CA PRO A 191 14.11 8.90 1.75
C PRO A 191 14.36 7.46 2.20
N LEU A 192 13.85 6.51 1.43
CA LEU A 192 14.20 5.11 1.59
C LEU A 192 15.59 4.90 0.99
N GLU A 193 16.59 4.68 1.85
CA GLU A 193 18.00 4.43 1.50
C GLU A 193 18.18 3.09 0.78
#